data_AF-A0A920YTZ5-F1
#
_entry.id   AF-A0A920YTZ5-F1
#
_cell.length_a   1.000
_cell.length_b   1.000
_cell.length_c   1.000
_cell.angle_alpha   90.00
_cell.angle_beta   90.00
_cell.angle_gamma   90.00
#
_symmetry.space_group_name_H-M   'P 1'
#
loop_
_entity.id
_entity.type
_entity.pdbx_description
1 polymer ?
#
loop_
_entity_poly.entity_id
_entity_poly.type
_entity_poly.pdbx_seq_one_letter_code
_entity_poly.pdbx_strand_id
1 'polypeptide(L)'
;MKESEYSLGALIKSSQISKDVFEKFTVPIVLCSFAPRIKRFIADGKFEELGLNKLLAENLIKKDAGLRPQLAADEAMKIIASPQVPVLLTDYEMLFDPRYKIDVIKFFCELSRRVKIIVKWCGRIDNNHLLYATPAHEDFHSYNIENYDIICVI
;
A
#
# COMPACT_ATOMS: atom_id res chain seq x y z
N MET A 1 3.42 29.25 -19.21
CA MET A 1 4.25 28.09 -18.82
C MET A 1 3.28 26.99 -18.43
N LYS A 2 3.11 25.97 -19.27
CA LYS A 2 2.13 24.89 -19.08
C LYS A 2 2.75 23.84 -18.18
N GLU A 3 2.31 23.76 -16.92
CA GLU A 3 2.38 22.50 -16.19
C GLU A 3 1.32 21.59 -16.78
N SER A 4 1.75 20.54 -17.45
CA SER A 4 0.91 19.44 -17.89
C SER A 4 0.45 18.69 -16.65
N GLU A 5 -0.83 18.86 -16.33
CA GLU A 5 -1.59 18.16 -15.30
C GLU A 5 -1.68 16.66 -15.68
N TYR A 6 -0.65 15.89 -15.34
CA TYR A 6 -0.68 14.44 -15.42
C TYR A 6 -1.35 13.93 -14.14
N SER A 7 -2.55 13.36 -14.27
CA SER A 7 -3.19 12.58 -13.20
C SER A 7 -2.23 11.46 -12.79
N LEU A 8 -1.63 11.54 -11.60
CA LEU A 8 -0.64 10.56 -11.11
C LEU A 8 -1.31 9.24 -10.71
N GLY A 9 -2.57 9.30 -10.26
CA GLY A 9 -3.34 8.12 -9.87
C GLY A 9 -4.23 7.60 -11.00
N ALA A 10 -4.34 6.27 -11.10
CA ALA A 10 -5.24 5.61 -12.06
C ALA A 10 -6.26 4.70 -11.36
N LEU A 11 -7.53 4.82 -11.72
CA LEU A 11 -8.60 3.89 -11.34
C LEU A 11 -8.88 2.90 -12.48
N ILE A 12 -8.72 1.61 -12.20
CA ILE A 12 -8.93 0.54 -13.18
C ILE A 12 -9.93 -0.47 -12.62
N LYS A 13 -10.97 -0.80 -13.40
CA LYS A 13 -11.87 -1.89 -13.01
C LYS A 13 -11.15 -3.22 -13.10
N SER A 14 -11.40 -4.10 -12.14
CA SER A 14 -10.92 -5.50 -12.13
C SER A 14 -11.31 -6.29 -13.39
N SER A 15 -12.37 -5.90 -14.11
CA SER A 15 -12.73 -6.45 -15.42
C SER A 15 -11.85 -5.96 -16.57
N GLN A 16 -11.24 -4.79 -16.45
CA GLN A 16 -10.39 -4.16 -17.46
C GLN A 16 -8.90 -4.47 -17.26
N ILE A 17 -8.50 -4.94 -16.08
CA ILE A 17 -7.10 -5.26 -15.81
C ILE A 17 -6.64 -6.49 -16.59
N SER A 18 -5.49 -6.36 -17.26
CA SER A 18 -4.86 -7.44 -18.02
C SER A 18 -3.64 -8.00 -17.27
N LYS A 19 -3.15 -9.15 -17.72
CA LYS A 19 -1.92 -9.76 -17.19
C LYS A 19 -0.71 -8.83 -17.36
N ASP A 20 -0.65 -8.11 -18.49
CA ASP A 20 0.42 -7.16 -18.79
C ASP A 20 0.58 -6.08 -17.71
N VAL A 21 -0.52 -5.60 -17.15
CA VAL A 21 -0.48 -4.59 -16.07
C VAL A 21 0.24 -5.16 -14.85
N PHE A 22 -0.08 -6.40 -14.44
CA PHE A 22 0.56 -7.08 -13.32
C PHE A 22 2.02 -7.46 -13.58
N GLU A 23 2.43 -7.61 -14.85
CA GLU A 23 3.82 -7.91 -15.20
C GLU A 23 4.70 -6.66 -15.27
N LYS A 24 4.15 -5.52 -15.72
CA LYS A 24 4.91 -4.32 -16.12
C LYS A 24 4.79 -3.14 -15.16
N PHE A 25 3.96 -3.21 -14.13
CA PHE A 25 3.81 -2.08 -13.21
C PHE A 25 5.12 -1.72 -12.49
N THR A 26 5.35 -0.41 -12.39
CA THR A 26 6.47 0.20 -11.65
C THR A 26 6.02 0.98 -10.42
N VAL A 27 4.70 1.10 -10.26
CA VAL A 27 4.00 1.86 -9.21
C VAL A 27 3.19 0.89 -8.34
N PRO A 28 2.94 1.15 -7.06
CA PRO A 28 2.20 0.20 -6.23
C PRO A 28 0.78 0.02 -6.77
N ILE A 29 0.31 -1.23 -6.77
CA ILE A 29 -1.09 -1.55 -7.08
C ILE A 29 -1.85 -1.64 -5.76
N VAL A 30 -2.90 -0.83 -5.60
CA VAL A 30 -3.81 -0.86 -4.45
C VAL A 30 -5.10 -1.57 -4.84
N LEU A 31 -5.32 -2.77 -4.31
CA LEU A 31 -6.51 -3.57 -4.57
C LEU A 31 -7.63 -3.19 -3.61
N CYS A 32 -8.64 -2.50 -4.12
CA CYS A 32 -9.87 -2.18 -3.38
C CYS A 32 -10.95 -3.27 -3.56
N SER A 33 -10.74 -4.20 -4.49
CA SER A 33 -11.63 -5.31 -4.80
C SER A 33 -10.84 -6.59 -5.10
N PHE A 34 -11.27 -7.71 -4.50
CA PHE A 34 -10.59 -9.01 -4.58
C PHE A 34 -11.35 -10.02 -5.46
N ALA A 35 -11.64 -9.61 -6.70
CA ALA A 35 -12.29 -10.47 -7.67
C ALA A 35 -11.46 -11.74 -7.97
N PRO A 36 -12.07 -12.89 -8.29
CA PRO A 36 -11.36 -14.15 -8.57
C PRO A 36 -10.24 -14.03 -9.62
N ARG A 37 -10.43 -13.15 -10.62
CA ARG A 37 -9.42 -12.87 -11.66
C ARG A 37 -8.12 -12.29 -11.08
N ILE A 38 -8.23 -11.43 -10.06
CA ILE A 38 -7.07 -10.83 -9.38
C ILE A 38 -6.26 -11.90 -8.64
N LYS A 39 -6.94 -12.84 -7.97
CA LYS A 39 -6.28 -13.97 -7.29
C LYS A 39 -5.40 -14.77 -8.25
N ARG A 40 -5.86 -14.98 -9.48
CA ARG A 40 -5.09 -15.67 -10.53
C ARG A 40 -3.83 -14.88 -10.90
N PHE A 41 -3.92 -13.56 -11.06
CA PHE A 41 -2.74 -12.74 -11.38
C PHE A 41 -1.71 -12.71 -10.25
N ILE A 42 -2.15 -12.65 -9.00
CA ILE A 42 -1.27 -12.76 -7.82
C ILE A 42 -0.54 -14.11 -7.83
N ALA A 43 -1.26 -15.21 -8.08
CA ALA A 43 -0.67 -16.55 -8.17
C ALA A 43 0.34 -16.69 -9.32
N ASP A 44 -0.01 -16.22 -10.52
CA ASP A 44 0.85 -16.27 -11.71
C ASP A 44 2.12 -15.41 -11.53
N GLY A 45 1.99 -14.28 -10.82
CA GLY A 45 3.08 -13.36 -10.52
C GLY A 45 4.01 -13.79 -9.39
N LYS A 46 3.75 -14.94 -8.75
CA LYS A 46 4.52 -15.48 -7.61
C LYS A 46 4.67 -14.48 -6.47
N PHE A 47 3.61 -13.73 -6.17
CA PHE A 47 3.60 -12.82 -5.03
C PHE A 47 3.61 -13.61 -3.72
N GLU A 48 4.47 -13.21 -2.80
CA GLU A 48 4.45 -13.72 -1.43
C GLU A 48 3.55 -12.82 -0.57
N GLU A 49 2.60 -13.42 0.14
CA GLU A 49 1.73 -12.68 1.05
C GLU A 49 2.49 -12.35 2.35
N LEU A 50 2.49 -11.08 2.72
CA LEU A 50 3.18 -10.57 3.91
C LEU A 50 2.21 -9.76 4.77
N GLY A 51 1.89 -10.28 5.95
CA GLY A 51 1.20 -9.56 7.02
C GLY A 51 2.18 -8.74 7.85
N LEU A 52 1.99 -7.42 7.93
CA LEU A 52 2.99 -6.51 8.53
C LEU A 52 2.88 -6.34 10.04
N ASN A 53 1.67 -6.22 10.59
CA ASN A 53 1.41 -5.72 11.94
C ASN A 53 2.20 -6.50 12.99
N LYS A 54 2.13 -7.84 12.95
CA LYS A 54 2.86 -8.71 13.88
C LYS A 54 4.38 -8.52 13.76
N LEU A 55 4.91 -8.57 12.53
CA LEU A 55 6.36 -8.44 12.28
C LEU A 55 6.88 -7.07 12.71
N LEU A 56 6.12 -6.01 12.45
CA LEU A 56 6.48 -4.66 12.83
C LEU A 56 6.45 -4.49 14.35
N ALA A 57 5.42 -4.99 15.03
CA ALA A 57 5.33 -4.94 16.49
C ALA A 57 6.49 -5.67 17.17
N GLU A 58 6.83 -6.89 16.71
CA GLU A 58 7.95 -7.66 17.23
C GLU A 58 9.30 -6.95 17.05
N ASN A 59 9.48 -6.21 15.94
CA ASN A 59 10.71 -5.45 15.70
C ASN A 59 10.76 -4.14 16.49
N LEU A 60 9.64 -3.44 16.67
CA LEU A 60 9.59 -2.20 17.44
C LEU A 60 9.69 -2.40 18.95
N ILE A 61 9.17 -3.51 19.50
CA ILE A 61 9.29 -3.82 20.94
C ILE A 61 10.76 -3.95 21.38
N LYS A 62 11.64 -4.39 20.47
CA LYS A 62 13.09 -4.49 20.69
C LYS A 62 13.80 -3.13 20.71
N LYS A 63 13.11 -2.03 20.38
CA LYS A 63 13.63 -0.66 20.38
C LYS A 63 13.17 0.09 21.62
N ASP A 64 13.93 1.11 21.98
CA ASP A 64 13.55 2.06 23.03
C ASP A 64 12.19 2.69 22.73
N ALA A 65 11.31 2.74 23.74
CA ALA A 65 9.92 3.13 23.57
C ALA A 65 9.75 4.53 22.92
N GLY A 66 10.62 5.49 23.28
CA GLY A 66 10.60 6.84 22.71
C GLY A 66 11.07 6.93 21.25
N LEU A 67 11.79 5.93 20.75
CA LEU A 67 12.29 5.88 19.37
C LEU A 67 11.37 5.12 18.43
N ARG A 68 10.49 4.24 18.95
CA ARG A 68 9.61 3.39 18.12
C ARG A 68 8.84 4.16 17.05
N PRO A 69 8.22 5.32 17.34
CA PRO A 69 7.47 6.03 16.31
C PRO A 69 8.34 6.52 15.15
N GLN A 70 9.56 6.97 15.45
CA GLN A 70 10.51 7.47 14.45
C GLN A 70 11.09 6.33 13.59
N LEU A 71 11.14 5.12 14.14
CA LEU A 71 11.68 3.93 13.47
C LEU A 71 10.62 3.12 12.73
N ALA A 72 9.33 3.39 12.92
CA ALA A 72 8.24 2.56 12.40
C ALA A 72 8.28 2.43 10.86
N ALA A 73 8.46 3.54 10.14
CA ALA A 73 8.55 3.53 8.68
C ALA A 73 9.78 2.75 8.19
N ASP A 74 10.95 2.99 8.80
CA ASP A 74 12.21 2.34 8.42
C ASP A 74 12.18 0.83 8.67
N GLU A 75 11.63 0.39 9.81
CA GLU A 75 11.50 -1.02 10.13
C GLU A 75 10.45 -1.69 9.22
N ALA A 76 9.32 -1.04 8.93
CA ALA A 76 8.34 -1.53 7.96
C ALA A 76 8.96 -1.67 6.56
N MET A 77 9.73 -0.68 6.10
CA MET A 77 10.43 -0.74 4.82
C MET A 77 11.36 -1.96 4.73
N LYS A 78 12.17 -2.19 5.77
CA LYS A 78 13.10 -3.33 5.83
C LYS A 78 12.35 -4.66 5.79
N ILE A 79 11.30 -4.80 6.59
CA ILE A 79 10.49 -6.02 6.66
C ILE A 79 9.90 -6.34 5.29
N ILE A 80 9.26 -5.37 4.64
CA ILE A 80 8.52 -5.61 3.39
C ILE A 80 9.46 -5.82 2.20
N ALA A 81 10.63 -5.16 2.18
CA ALA A 81 11.60 -5.33 1.10
C ALA A 81 12.51 -6.57 1.26
N SER A 82 12.53 -7.20 2.44
CA SER A 82 13.40 -8.33 2.76
C SER A 82 13.24 -9.56 1.85
N PRO A 83 12.02 -10.00 1.45
CA PRO A 83 11.83 -11.24 0.69
C PRO A 83 12.50 -11.26 -0.69
N GLN A 84 12.87 -10.11 -1.26
CA GLN A 84 13.42 -9.97 -2.62
C GLN A 84 12.57 -10.63 -3.73
N VAL A 85 11.30 -10.86 -3.44
CA VAL A 85 10.26 -11.33 -4.36
C VAL A 85 9.10 -10.33 -4.37
N PRO A 86 8.21 -10.34 -5.38
CA PRO A 86 7.03 -9.50 -5.36
C PRO A 86 6.16 -9.78 -4.12
N VAL A 87 5.64 -8.72 -3.49
CA VAL A 87 4.91 -8.82 -2.21
C VAL A 87 3.43 -8.47 -2.38
N LEU A 88 2.55 -9.32 -1.86
CA LEU A 88 1.17 -8.98 -1.57
C LEU A 88 1.09 -8.55 -0.09
N LEU A 89 1.01 -7.25 0.15
CA LEU A 89 0.97 -6.69 1.49
C LEU A 89 -0.45 -6.74 2.08
N THR A 90 -0.57 -7.29 3.28
CA THR A 90 -1.79 -7.39 4.09
C THR A 90 -1.51 -7.00 5.54
N ASP A 91 -2.54 -6.85 6.36
CA ASP A 91 -2.42 -6.65 7.83
C ASP A 91 -1.38 -5.58 8.20
N TYR A 92 -1.58 -4.33 7.75
CA TYR A 92 -0.64 -3.20 7.91
C TYR A 92 -1.27 -1.97 8.58
N GLU A 93 -2.44 -2.14 9.20
CA GLU A 93 -3.22 -1.11 9.89
C GLU A 93 -2.39 -0.33 10.92
N MET A 94 -1.37 -0.97 11.49
CA MET A 94 -0.45 -0.34 12.44
C MET A 94 0.30 0.86 11.84
N LEU A 95 0.42 0.96 10.51
CA LEU A 95 1.01 2.13 9.83
C LEU A 95 0.16 3.40 9.97
N PHE A 96 -1.14 3.28 10.23
CA PHE A 96 -2.05 4.42 10.42
C PHE A 96 -2.03 4.98 11.85
N ASP A 97 -1.26 4.38 12.75
CA ASP A 97 -1.13 4.90 14.12
C ASP A 97 -0.66 6.37 14.08
N PRO A 98 -1.44 7.33 14.64
CA PRO A 98 -1.13 8.75 14.56
C PRO A 98 0.25 9.12 15.14
N ARG A 99 0.78 8.28 16.03
CA ARG A 99 2.11 8.48 16.62
C ARG A 99 3.21 8.35 15.57
N TYR A 100 3.02 7.53 14.53
CA TYR A 100 4.03 7.25 13.52
C TYR A 100 4.11 8.34 12.45
N LYS A 101 3.04 9.11 12.25
CA LYS A 101 3.00 10.24 11.29
C LYS A 101 3.42 9.82 9.88
N ILE A 102 2.95 8.64 9.44
CA ILE A 102 3.25 8.08 8.13
C ILE A 102 2.13 8.46 7.16
N ASP A 103 2.47 9.07 6.01
CA ASP A 103 1.58 9.06 4.84
C ASP A 103 1.68 7.67 4.21
N VAL A 104 0.66 6.84 4.46
CA VAL A 104 0.69 5.41 4.14
C VAL A 104 0.73 5.16 2.62
N ILE A 105 0.06 5.99 1.82
CA ILE A 105 0.07 5.84 0.36
C ILE A 105 1.41 6.27 -0.21
N LYS A 106 1.98 7.37 0.29
CA LYS A 106 3.33 7.79 -0.09
C LYS A 106 4.38 6.74 0.30
N PHE A 107 4.23 6.13 1.47
CA PHE A 107 5.08 5.02 1.91
C PHE A 107 5.05 3.85 0.91
N PHE A 108 3.88 3.49 0.38
CA PHE A 108 3.79 2.45 -0.67
C PHE A 108 4.47 2.86 -1.99
N CYS A 109 4.39 4.14 -2.36
CA CYS A 109 5.10 4.66 -3.53
C CYS A 109 6.62 4.59 -3.35
N GLU A 110 7.13 4.87 -2.14
CA GLU A 110 8.55 4.74 -1.84
C GLU A 110 9.00 3.27 -1.82
N LEU A 111 8.15 2.38 -1.29
CA LEU A 111 8.36 0.94 -1.24
C LEU A 111 8.43 0.30 -2.64
N SER A 112 7.57 0.75 -3.58
CA SER A 112 7.51 0.20 -4.95
C SER A 112 8.81 0.38 -5.74
N ARG A 113 9.68 1.31 -5.31
CA ARG A 113 11.01 1.54 -5.89
C ARG A 113 12.01 0.44 -5.51
N ARG A 114 11.70 -0.36 -4.49
CA ARG A 114 12.57 -1.43 -3.95
C ARG A 114 12.04 -2.82 -4.26
N VAL A 115 10.72 -2.99 -4.26
CA VAL A 115 10.05 -4.27 -4.45
C VAL A 115 8.75 -4.08 -5.23
N LYS A 116 8.43 -5.02 -6.13
CA LYS A 116 7.10 -5.04 -6.76
C LYS A 116 6.06 -5.32 -5.69
N ILE A 117 5.14 -4.39 -5.48
CA ILE A 117 4.16 -4.49 -4.40
C ILE A 117 2.72 -4.35 -4.91
N ILE A 118 1.89 -5.27 -4.43
CA ILE A 118 0.44 -5.17 -4.44
C ILE A 118 0.00 -4.99 -2.99
N VAL A 119 -0.86 -4.02 -2.71
CA VAL A 119 -1.44 -3.78 -1.40
C VAL A 119 -2.90 -4.16 -1.42
N LYS A 120 -3.33 -5.03 -0.51
CA LYS A 120 -4.77 -5.24 -0.25
C LYS A 120 -5.26 -4.08 0.58
N TRP A 121 -6.06 -3.19 0.00
CA TRP A 121 -6.58 -2.04 0.74
C TRP A 121 -7.40 -2.51 1.95
N CYS A 122 -7.03 -2.08 3.15
CA CYS A 122 -7.71 -2.46 4.40
C CYS A 122 -8.89 -1.52 4.73
N GLY A 123 -9.05 -0.44 3.97
CA GLY A 123 -10.15 0.51 4.11
C GLY A 123 -11.22 0.34 3.02
N ARG A 124 -11.93 1.43 2.75
CA ARG A 124 -12.94 1.53 1.69
C ARG A 124 -12.47 2.50 0.61
N ILE A 125 -13.03 2.36 -0.58
CA ILE A 125 -12.92 3.38 -1.63
C ILE A 125 -14.24 4.13 -1.71
N ASP A 126 -14.17 5.45 -1.84
CA ASP A 126 -15.32 6.32 -2.04
C ASP A 126 -15.00 7.32 -3.15
N ASN A 127 -15.59 7.11 -4.32
CA ASN A 127 -15.26 7.82 -5.56
C ASN A 127 -13.75 7.75 -5.85
N ASN A 128 -13.05 8.88 -5.76
CA ASN A 128 -11.62 9.01 -6.01
C ASN A 128 -10.76 9.01 -4.72
N HIS A 129 -11.33 8.60 -3.59
CA HIS A 129 -10.65 8.60 -2.30
C HIS A 129 -10.49 7.19 -1.73
N LEU A 130 -9.27 6.88 -1.30
CA LEU A 130 -9.00 5.76 -0.39
C LEU A 130 -9.23 6.23 1.03
N LEU A 131 -10.21 5.63 1.72
CA LEU A 131 -10.59 5.98 3.08
C LEU A 131 -10.16 4.87 4.03
N TYR A 132 -9.52 5.24 5.14
CA TYR A 132 -9.19 4.35 6.25
C TYR A 132 -9.84 4.87 7.54
N ALA A 133 -10.32 3.93 8.36
CA ALA A 133 -11.12 4.17 9.56
C ALA A 133 -12.40 5.01 9.32
N THR A 134 -13.04 5.47 10.40
CA THR A 134 -14.21 6.37 10.34
C THR A 134 -13.82 7.77 10.80
N PRO A 135 -14.46 8.85 10.29
CA PRO A 135 -14.08 10.24 10.64
C PRO A 135 -14.06 10.59 12.13
N ALA A 136 -14.67 9.76 12.99
CA ALA A 136 -14.68 9.96 14.43
C ALA A 136 -13.40 9.46 15.13
N HIS A 137 -12.52 8.73 14.44
CA HIS A 137 -11.27 8.20 15.00
C HIS A 137 -10.06 9.05 14.60
N GLU A 138 -9.07 9.13 15.50
CA GLU A 138 -7.83 9.90 15.30
C GLU A 138 -6.95 9.32 14.18
N ASP A 139 -7.15 8.05 13.83
CA ASP A 139 -6.47 7.36 12.72
C ASP A 139 -7.24 7.49 11.39
N PHE A 140 -8.29 8.31 11.31
CA PHE A 140 -9.01 8.56 10.07
C PHE A 140 -8.11 9.20 9.01
N HIS A 141 -8.10 8.60 7.81
CA HIS A 141 -7.40 9.16 6.66
C HIS A 141 -8.26 9.10 5.41
N SER A 142 -8.13 10.14 4.58
CA SER A 142 -8.76 10.24 3.26
C SER A 142 -7.70 10.68 2.24
N TYR A 143 -7.34 9.77 1.34
CA TYR A 143 -6.31 10.00 0.33
C TYR A 143 -6.96 10.19 -1.04
N ASN A 144 -6.82 11.38 -1.64
CA ASN A 144 -7.19 11.58 -3.04
C ASN A 144 -6.19 10.82 -3.93
N ILE A 145 -6.68 9.87 -4.72
CA ILE A 145 -5.87 8.98 -5.55
C ILE A 145 -5.02 9.76 -6.56
N GLU A 146 -5.52 10.88 -7.07
CA GLU A 146 -4.82 11.75 -8.03
C GLU A 146 -3.52 12.36 -7.48
N ASN A 147 -3.35 12.41 -6.15
CA ASN A 147 -2.16 12.95 -5.51
C ASN A 147 -0.98 11.97 -5.45
N TYR A 148 -1.17 10.72 -5.88
CA TYR A 148 -0.20 9.65 -5.71
C TYR A 148 0.02 8.89 -7.00
N ASP A 149 1.27 8.47 -7.25
CA ASP A 149 1.64 7.62 -8.39
C ASP A 149 1.29 6.16 -8.08
N ILE A 150 0.00 5.82 -8.17
CA ILE A 150 -0.56 4.52 -7.80
C ILE A 150 -1.58 4.02 -8.83
N ILE A 151 -1.78 2.71 -8.89
CA ILE A 151 -2.90 2.10 -9.62
C ILE A 151 -3.88 1.51 -8.60
N CYS A 152 -5.10 2.04 -8.57
CA CYS A 152 -6.20 1.51 -7.78
C CYS A 152 -7.05 0.56 -8.62
N VAL A 153 -7.26 -0.66 -8.12
CA VAL A 153 -8.10 -1.67 -8.78
C VAL A 153 -9.40 -1.85 -8.01
N ILE A 154 -10.53 -1.62 -8.68
CA ILE A 154 -11.89 -1.64 -8.12
C ILE A 154 -12.79 -2.74 -8.70
#